data_AF-A0A0Q4NCT8-F1
#
_entry.id   AF-A0A0Q4NCT8-F1
#
_cell.length_a   1.000
_cell.length_b   1.000
_cell.length_c   1.000
_cell.angle_alpha   90.00
_cell.angle_beta   90.00
_cell.angle_gamma   90.00
#
_symmetry.space_group_name_H-M   'P 1'
#
loop_
_entity.id
_entity.type
_entity.pdbx_description
1 polymer ?
#
loop_
_entity_poly.entity_id
_entity_poly.type
_entity_poly.pdbx_seq_one_letter_code
_entity_poly.pdbx_strand_id
1 'polypeptide(L)'
;MKHLTTGTTNLSAAPAEDELTLHRLTNALRAPLPPVPEGAEVFARQFADAFMSGEIIPFYEGLEDSTVLYDLLSSEPERYGQLASLTLKYAHQHHCTFAVALAGYLQAPDSLILVVDQHDAPLHSMLADATGDLLLDANGVRTQQDVLNHFKGTMLGLPVSLRKTTLPELIALGEVNQEAVDAVLPAFGVTAEFMLNNLVALHDGPEFDDELDDEPWMQP
;
A
#
# COMPACT_ATOMS: atom_id res chain seq x y z
N MET A 1 24.29 -5.16 57.45
CA MET A 1 23.08 -5.34 56.62
C MET A 1 23.25 -4.50 55.37
N LYS A 2 23.44 -5.14 54.21
CA LYS A 2 23.58 -4.52 52.88
C LYS A 2 22.58 -5.21 51.96
N HIS A 3 21.53 -4.50 51.54
CA HIS A 3 20.61 -4.75 50.42
C HIS A 3 19.89 -3.38 50.21
N LEU A 4 19.51 -2.88 49.03
CA LEU A 4 19.20 -3.47 47.74
C LEU A 4 19.72 -2.59 46.57
N THR A 5 20.00 -3.28 45.48
CA THR A 5 20.15 -2.84 44.08
C THR A 5 18.82 -2.50 43.42
N THR A 6 18.82 -1.49 42.54
CA THR A 6 18.05 -1.41 41.28
C THR A 6 18.82 -0.41 40.41
N GLY A 7 19.56 -0.77 39.35
CA GLY A 7 19.12 -1.62 38.26
C GLY A 7 18.22 -0.80 37.33
N THR A 8 18.72 0.32 36.80
CA THR A 8 18.07 1.03 35.69
C THR A 8 18.14 0.14 34.46
N THR A 9 17.01 -0.44 34.11
CA THR A 9 16.80 -1.24 32.92
C THR A 9 17.10 -0.38 31.69
N ASN A 10 17.95 -0.91 30.82
CA ASN A 10 18.18 -0.38 29.49
C ASN A 10 16.83 -0.23 28.77
N LEU A 11 16.55 0.99 28.31
CA LEU A 11 15.59 1.21 27.23
C LEU A 11 16.11 0.42 26.03
N SER A 12 15.44 -0.67 25.71
CA SER A 12 15.66 -1.42 24.46
C SER A 12 15.46 -0.45 23.30
N ALA A 13 16.49 -0.32 22.48
CA ALA A 13 16.41 0.39 21.21
C ALA A 13 15.30 -0.25 20.36
N ALA A 14 14.24 0.50 20.07
CA ALA A 14 13.42 0.25 18.89
C ALA A 14 14.32 0.40 17.65
N PRO A 15 14.12 -0.40 16.59
CA PRO A 15 15.08 -0.47 15.50
C PRO A 15 15.13 0.88 14.77
N ALA A 16 16.33 1.43 14.61
CA ALA A 16 16.56 2.69 13.92
C ALA A 16 16.14 2.68 12.43
N GLU A 17 15.76 1.52 11.91
CA GLU A 17 15.29 1.30 10.53
C GLU A 17 13.85 1.80 10.34
N ASP A 18 12.96 1.63 11.32
CA ASP A 18 11.56 2.13 11.25
C ASP A 18 11.50 3.67 11.23
N GLU A 19 12.33 4.33 12.04
CA GLU A 19 12.39 5.80 12.08
C GLU A 19 13.01 6.38 10.80
N LEU A 20 13.99 5.69 10.20
CA LEU A 20 14.64 6.13 8.97
C LEU A 20 13.72 5.98 7.77
N THR A 21 12.95 4.87 7.70
CA THR A 21 11.89 4.64 6.72
C THR A 21 10.82 5.71 6.88
N LEU A 22 10.17 5.83 8.04
CA LEU A 22 9.14 6.84 8.27
C LEU A 22 9.60 8.28 7.98
N HIS A 23 10.84 8.65 8.34
CA HIS A 23 11.40 9.97 8.08
C HIS A 23 11.67 10.23 6.59
N ARG A 24 12.18 9.24 5.85
CA ARG A 24 12.37 9.34 4.39
C ARG A 24 11.03 9.39 3.67
N LEU A 25 10.07 8.57 4.09
CA LEU A 25 8.72 8.52 3.51
C LEU A 25 7.97 9.84 3.76
N THR A 26 8.05 10.42 4.96
CA THR A 26 7.43 11.72 5.29
C THR A 26 8.03 12.88 4.49
N ASN A 27 9.33 12.84 4.19
CA ASN A 27 9.97 13.85 3.35
C ASN A 27 9.65 13.66 1.85
N ALA A 28 9.50 12.41 1.40
CA ALA A 28 9.08 12.08 0.03
C ALA A 28 7.68 12.62 -0.29
N LEU A 29 6.75 12.58 0.68
CA LEU A 29 5.42 13.18 0.57
C LEU A 29 5.43 14.70 0.36
N ARG A 30 6.51 15.39 0.74
CA ARG A 30 6.69 16.84 0.59
C ARG A 30 7.50 17.21 -0.65
N ALA A 31 8.15 16.24 -1.29
CA ALA A 31 8.94 16.46 -2.48
C ALA A 31 8.03 16.65 -3.70
N PRO A 32 8.43 17.50 -4.68
CA PRO A 32 7.79 17.49 -5.98
C PRO A 32 7.90 16.08 -6.58
N LEU A 33 6.84 15.67 -7.29
CA LEU A 33 6.85 14.39 -7.99
C LEU A 33 8.01 14.36 -8.99
N PRO A 34 8.80 13.27 -9.04
CA PRO A 34 9.78 13.10 -10.09
C PRO A 34 9.09 13.01 -11.46
N PRO A 35 9.77 13.41 -12.55
CA PRO A 35 9.21 13.28 -13.89
C PRO A 35 8.94 11.81 -14.23
N VAL A 36 7.74 11.52 -14.70
CA VAL A 36 7.36 10.17 -15.12
C VAL A 36 7.94 9.87 -16.50
N PRO A 37 8.55 8.68 -16.72
CA PRO A 37 9.01 8.26 -18.04
C PRO A 37 7.87 8.22 -19.07
N GLU A 38 8.16 8.61 -20.32
CA GLU A 38 7.21 8.47 -21.43
C GLU A 38 6.87 6.99 -21.66
N GLY A 39 5.58 6.68 -21.81
CA GLY A 39 5.09 5.31 -22.05
C GLY A 39 4.82 4.49 -20.79
N ALA A 40 5.07 5.04 -19.59
CA ALA A 40 4.77 4.35 -18.32
C ALA A 40 3.29 3.94 -18.20
N GLU A 41 2.37 4.70 -18.80
CA GLU A 41 0.94 4.41 -18.84
C GLU A 41 0.60 3.04 -19.48
N VAL A 42 1.50 2.49 -20.31
CA VAL A 42 1.33 1.14 -20.88
C VAL A 42 1.38 0.08 -19.79
N PHE A 43 2.29 0.22 -18.83
CA PHE A 43 2.39 -0.71 -17.70
C PHE A 43 1.22 -0.57 -16.75
N ALA A 44 0.75 0.66 -16.49
CA ALA A 44 -0.47 0.90 -15.72
C ALA A 44 -1.65 0.13 -16.31
N ARG A 45 -1.80 0.19 -17.64
CA ARG A 45 -2.83 -0.55 -18.37
C ARG A 45 -2.67 -2.05 -18.24
N GLN A 46 -1.48 -2.58 -18.50
CA GLN A 46 -1.22 -4.03 -18.43
C GLN A 46 -1.53 -4.59 -17.04
N PHE A 47 -1.08 -3.89 -16.00
CA PHE A 47 -1.30 -4.30 -14.62
C PHE A 47 -2.77 -4.23 -14.23
N ALA A 48 -3.47 -3.15 -14.62
CA ALA A 48 -4.89 -3.00 -14.35
C ALA A 48 -5.73 -4.05 -15.11
N ASP A 49 -5.43 -4.33 -16.37
CA ASP A 49 -6.11 -5.36 -17.17
C ASP A 49 -5.93 -6.75 -16.52
N ALA A 50 -4.72 -7.10 -16.10
CA ALA A 50 -4.42 -8.36 -15.42
C ALA A 50 -5.06 -8.45 -14.03
N PHE A 51 -5.21 -7.33 -13.31
CA PHE A 51 -5.97 -7.27 -12.07
C PHE A 51 -7.45 -7.55 -12.33
N MET A 52 -8.04 -6.88 -13.33
CA MET A 52 -9.47 -7.05 -13.65
C MET A 52 -9.81 -8.46 -14.13
N SER A 53 -8.85 -9.18 -14.72
CA SER A 53 -9.03 -10.59 -15.12
C SER A 53 -8.71 -11.61 -14.02
N GLY A 54 -8.21 -11.16 -12.86
CA GLY A 54 -7.81 -12.03 -11.74
C GLY A 54 -6.52 -12.82 -12.01
N GLU A 55 -5.68 -12.37 -12.95
CA GLU A 55 -4.39 -13.00 -13.28
C GLU A 55 -3.29 -12.63 -12.28
N ILE A 56 -3.47 -11.55 -11.52
CA ILE A 56 -2.55 -11.11 -10.48
C ILE A 56 -2.96 -11.71 -9.14
N ILE A 57 -1.99 -12.31 -8.45
CA ILE A 57 -2.16 -12.78 -7.08
C ILE A 57 -1.96 -11.56 -6.15
N PRO A 58 -2.73 -11.45 -5.05
CA PRO A 58 -2.51 -10.39 -4.07
C PRO A 58 -1.16 -10.51 -3.36
N PHE A 59 -0.59 -9.36 -2.97
CA PHE A 59 0.67 -9.29 -2.24
C PHE A 59 0.43 -9.48 -0.73
N TYR A 60 1.40 -10.11 -0.05
CA TYR A 60 1.31 -10.39 1.39
C TYR A 60 1.36 -9.12 2.25
N GLU A 61 2.21 -8.17 1.88
CA GLU A 61 2.36 -6.87 2.55
C GLU A 61 2.11 -5.72 1.58
N GLY A 62 1.69 -4.57 2.13
CA GLY A 62 1.63 -3.34 1.34
C GLY A 62 3.02 -2.96 0.84
N LEU A 63 3.11 -2.46 -0.40
CA LEU A 63 4.40 -2.02 -0.94
C LEU A 63 5.09 -0.99 -0.04
N GLU A 64 4.35 -0.07 0.57
CA GLU A 64 4.89 0.94 1.49
C GLU A 64 5.57 0.37 2.74
N ASP A 65 5.21 -0.85 3.15
CA ASP A 65 5.72 -1.55 4.33
C ASP A 65 6.71 -2.69 3.96
N SER A 66 6.89 -2.98 2.66
CA SER A 66 7.60 -4.17 2.21
C SER A 66 9.12 -4.04 2.34
N THR A 67 9.71 -4.95 3.13
CA THR A 67 11.18 -5.11 3.24
C THR A 67 11.81 -5.60 1.94
N VAL A 68 11.12 -6.48 1.21
CA VAL A 68 11.53 -6.96 -0.13
C VAL A 68 11.60 -5.79 -1.12
N LEU A 69 10.63 -4.87 -1.08
CA LEU A 69 10.70 -3.64 -1.87
C LEU A 69 11.96 -2.85 -1.52
N TYR A 70 12.21 -2.60 -0.22
CA TYR A 70 13.37 -1.84 0.21
C TYR A 70 14.71 -2.40 -0.31
N ASP A 71 14.88 -3.72 -0.27
CA ASP A 71 16.09 -4.39 -0.76
C ASP A 71 16.23 -4.25 -2.29
N LEU A 72 15.15 -4.43 -3.04
CA LEU A 72 15.13 -4.25 -4.49
C LEU A 72 15.43 -2.81 -4.89
N LEU A 73 14.84 -1.82 -4.20
CA LEU A 73 15.11 -0.39 -4.39
C LEU A 73 16.59 -0.06 -4.14
N SER A 74 17.16 -0.66 -3.11
CA SER A 74 18.56 -0.42 -2.72
C SER A 74 19.56 -1.06 -3.68
N SER A 75 19.17 -2.14 -4.37
CA SER A 75 20.03 -2.81 -5.34
C SER A 75 20.08 -2.12 -6.71
N GLU A 76 18.99 -1.47 -7.13
CA GLU A 76 18.91 -0.72 -8.40
C GLU A 76 18.42 0.73 -8.22
N PRO A 77 19.15 1.59 -7.47
CA PRO A 77 18.68 2.93 -7.10
C PRO A 77 18.50 3.88 -8.31
N GLU A 78 19.28 3.69 -9.38
CA GLU A 78 19.13 4.49 -10.61
C GLU A 78 17.83 4.17 -11.35
N ARG A 79 17.34 2.94 -11.24
CA ARG A 79 16.14 2.46 -11.92
C ARG A 79 14.89 2.69 -11.10
N TYR A 80 14.94 2.40 -9.81
CA TYR A 80 13.78 2.42 -8.92
C TYR A 80 13.77 3.55 -7.89
N GLY A 81 14.74 4.46 -7.92
CA GLY A 81 14.87 5.53 -6.91
C GLY A 81 13.65 6.43 -6.73
N GLN A 82 12.76 6.49 -7.73
CA GLN A 82 11.50 7.24 -7.66
C GLN A 82 10.31 6.46 -7.10
N LEU A 83 10.39 5.13 -7.04
CA LEU A 83 9.25 4.25 -6.76
C LEU A 83 8.68 4.46 -5.35
N ALA A 84 9.52 4.49 -4.31
CA ALA A 84 9.05 4.71 -2.94
C ALA A 84 8.27 6.03 -2.78
N SER A 85 8.75 7.10 -3.44
CA SER A 85 8.08 8.41 -3.37
C SER A 85 6.73 8.40 -4.07
N LEU A 86 6.64 7.71 -5.21
CA LEU A 86 5.40 7.57 -5.97
C LEU A 86 4.39 6.71 -5.21
N THR A 87 4.79 5.54 -4.74
CA THR A 87 3.95 4.61 -3.97
C THR A 87 3.30 5.32 -2.79
N LEU A 88 4.08 5.94 -1.90
CA LEU A 88 3.54 6.66 -0.73
C LEU A 88 2.59 7.78 -1.09
N LYS A 89 2.93 8.57 -2.11
CA LYS A 89 2.13 9.74 -2.48
C LYS A 89 0.75 9.30 -2.95
N TYR A 90 0.68 8.24 -3.74
CA TYR A 90 -0.61 7.72 -4.20
C TYR A 90 -1.31 6.85 -3.18
N ALA A 91 -0.59 6.19 -2.29
CA ALA A 91 -1.15 5.43 -1.17
C ALA A 91 -1.81 6.32 -0.12
N HIS A 92 -1.22 7.46 0.21
CA HIS A 92 -1.66 8.27 1.36
C HIS A 92 -2.30 9.60 1.00
N GLN A 93 -1.93 10.25 -0.11
CA GLN A 93 -2.44 11.59 -0.45
C GLN A 93 -3.42 11.59 -1.62
N HIS A 94 -3.27 10.66 -2.55
CA HIS A 94 -4.00 10.69 -3.81
C HIS A 94 -4.73 9.39 -4.12
N HIS A 95 -4.99 8.55 -3.11
CA HIS A 95 -5.66 7.26 -3.30
C HIS A 95 -7.05 7.40 -3.95
N CYS A 96 -7.81 8.42 -3.57
CA CYS A 96 -9.14 8.72 -4.15
C CYS A 96 -9.03 9.15 -5.62
N THR A 97 -8.08 10.04 -5.93
CA THR A 97 -7.81 10.44 -7.32
C THR A 97 -7.39 9.21 -8.14
N PHE A 98 -6.55 8.35 -7.59
CA PHE A 98 -6.07 7.14 -8.24
C PHE A 98 -7.20 6.16 -8.54
N ALA A 99 -8.02 5.82 -7.56
CA ALA A 99 -9.16 4.91 -7.74
C ALA A 99 -10.14 5.46 -8.79
N VAL A 100 -10.44 6.76 -8.76
CA VAL A 100 -11.32 7.39 -9.77
C VAL A 100 -10.70 7.36 -11.17
N ALA A 101 -9.41 7.66 -11.30
CA ALA A 101 -8.72 7.64 -12.58
C ALA A 101 -8.70 6.24 -13.18
N LEU A 102 -8.36 5.21 -12.41
CA LEU A 102 -8.39 3.84 -12.88
C LEU A 102 -9.82 3.36 -13.21
N ALA A 103 -10.83 3.66 -12.38
CA ALA A 103 -12.22 3.30 -12.68
C ALA A 103 -12.71 3.92 -14.00
N GLY A 104 -12.41 5.21 -14.21
CA GLY A 104 -12.74 5.90 -15.44
C GLY A 104 -12.00 5.29 -16.64
N TYR A 105 -10.72 4.99 -16.47
CA TYR A 105 -9.88 4.38 -17.49
C TYR A 105 -10.35 2.98 -17.91
N LEU A 106 -10.67 2.13 -16.94
CA LEU A 106 -11.16 0.77 -17.14
C LEU A 106 -12.63 0.70 -17.54
N GLN A 107 -13.34 1.84 -17.56
CA GLN A 107 -14.79 1.91 -17.73
C GLN A 107 -15.55 1.03 -16.73
N ALA A 108 -15.05 0.98 -15.49
CA ALA A 108 -15.55 0.14 -14.40
C ALA A 108 -16.01 1.01 -13.22
N PRO A 109 -17.09 1.81 -13.35
CA PRO A 109 -17.55 2.67 -12.26
C PRO A 109 -18.10 1.90 -11.05
N ASP A 110 -18.55 0.65 -11.25
CA ASP A 110 -19.15 -0.19 -10.21
C ASP A 110 -18.12 -0.97 -9.38
N SER A 111 -16.83 -0.88 -9.71
CA SER A 111 -15.75 -1.52 -8.95
C SER A 111 -15.23 -0.68 -7.79
N LEU A 112 -15.70 0.56 -7.62
CA LEU A 112 -15.15 1.43 -6.58
C LEU A 112 -15.56 0.99 -5.17
N ILE A 113 -14.56 0.85 -4.31
CA ILE A 113 -14.69 0.51 -2.89
C ILE A 113 -14.06 1.60 -2.04
N LEU A 114 -14.71 1.94 -0.93
CA LEU A 114 -14.16 2.73 0.17
C LEU A 114 -13.83 1.84 1.35
N VAL A 115 -12.70 2.11 1.98
CA VAL A 115 -12.46 1.73 3.37
C VAL A 115 -13.03 2.84 4.23
N VAL A 116 -13.88 2.49 5.19
CA VAL A 116 -14.49 3.44 6.13
C VAL A 116 -14.28 3.02 7.57
N ASP A 117 -14.25 4.00 8.48
CA ASP A 117 -14.27 3.75 9.92
C ASP A 117 -15.69 3.38 10.42
N GLN A 118 -15.81 3.16 11.73
CA GLN A 118 -17.07 2.85 12.42
C GLN A 118 -18.16 3.95 12.33
N HIS A 119 -17.82 5.14 11.82
CA HIS A 119 -18.71 6.28 11.65
C HIS A 119 -18.95 6.62 10.17
N ASP A 120 -18.63 5.68 9.26
CA ASP A 120 -18.69 5.86 7.80
C ASP A 120 -17.75 6.96 7.27
N ALA A 121 -16.74 7.39 8.04
CA ALA A 121 -15.75 8.33 7.55
C ALA A 121 -14.79 7.62 6.57
N PRO A 122 -14.54 8.18 5.37
CA PRO A 122 -13.65 7.57 4.39
C PRO A 122 -12.21 7.61 4.88
N LEU A 123 -11.55 6.45 4.85
CA LEU A 123 -10.15 6.28 5.20
C LEU A 123 -9.28 6.08 3.95
N HIS A 124 -9.81 5.36 2.96
CA HIS A 124 -9.08 5.00 1.74
C HIS A 124 -10.03 4.56 0.62
N SER A 125 -9.52 4.44 -0.61
CA SER A 125 -10.31 4.04 -1.78
C SER A 125 -9.55 3.13 -2.72
N MET A 126 -10.27 2.23 -3.37
CA MET A 126 -9.71 1.11 -4.15
C MET A 126 -10.70 0.68 -5.24
N LEU A 127 -10.21 -0.17 -6.15
CA LEU A 127 -11.03 -0.89 -7.11
C LEU A 127 -11.13 -2.35 -6.72
N ALA A 128 -12.31 -2.92 -6.86
CA ALA A 128 -12.54 -4.34 -6.80
C ALA A 128 -12.48 -4.98 -8.19
N ASP A 129 -12.01 -6.21 -8.26
CA ASP A 129 -12.12 -7.01 -9.48
C ASP A 129 -13.59 -7.41 -9.75
N ALA A 130 -13.81 -8.18 -10.82
CA ALA A 130 -15.16 -8.61 -11.19
C ALA A 130 -15.82 -9.54 -10.15
N THR A 131 -15.03 -10.28 -9.37
CA THR A 131 -15.53 -11.16 -8.31
C THR A 131 -15.80 -10.40 -7.00
N GLY A 132 -15.06 -9.32 -6.78
CA GLY A 132 -15.05 -8.56 -5.54
C GLY A 132 -13.99 -9.04 -4.55
N ASP A 133 -13.28 -10.13 -4.82
CA ASP A 133 -12.36 -10.76 -3.88
C ASP A 133 -11.01 -10.03 -3.83
N LEU A 134 -10.58 -9.44 -4.94
CA LEU A 134 -9.32 -8.70 -5.06
C LEU A 134 -9.57 -7.19 -5.09
N LEU A 135 -8.69 -6.46 -4.42
CA LEU A 135 -8.72 -5.01 -4.31
C LEU A 135 -7.40 -4.42 -4.83
N LEU A 136 -7.49 -3.47 -5.75
CA LEU A 136 -6.37 -2.71 -6.30
C LEU A 136 -6.38 -1.28 -5.74
N ASP A 137 -5.27 -0.89 -5.13
CA ASP A 137 -4.95 0.49 -4.81
C ASP A 137 -3.53 0.86 -5.27
N ALA A 138 -3.06 2.04 -4.89
CA ALA A 138 -1.73 2.50 -5.25
C ALA A 138 -0.58 1.68 -4.62
N ASN A 139 -0.88 0.91 -3.56
CA ASN A 139 0.04 0.00 -2.89
C ASN A 139 0.05 -1.40 -3.51
N GLY A 140 -0.79 -1.67 -4.51
CA GLY A 140 -0.83 -2.94 -5.24
C GLY A 140 -2.17 -3.65 -5.11
N VAL A 141 -2.14 -4.97 -5.36
CA VAL A 141 -3.32 -5.85 -5.30
C VAL A 141 -3.32 -6.57 -3.96
N ARG A 142 -4.47 -6.61 -3.28
CA ARG A 142 -4.68 -7.26 -1.98
C ARG A 142 -6.01 -8.01 -1.96
N THR A 143 -6.24 -8.86 -0.95
CA THR A 143 -7.59 -9.35 -0.66
C THR A 143 -8.37 -8.36 0.19
N GLN A 144 -9.70 -8.52 0.26
CA GLN A 144 -10.53 -7.78 1.22
C GLN A 144 -10.04 -7.92 2.66
N GLN A 145 -9.65 -9.15 3.05
CA GLN A 145 -9.23 -9.43 4.43
C GLN A 145 -7.91 -8.73 4.76
N ASP A 146 -6.96 -8.70 3.81
CA ASP A 146 -5.67 -8.04 4.01
C ASP A 146 -5.83 -6.52 4.16
N VAL A 147 -6.71 -5.91 3.36
CA VAL A 147 -7.03 -4.49 3.50
C VAL A 147 -7.61 -4.19 4.87
N LEU A 148 -8.60 -4.97 5.30
CA LEU A 148 -9.22 -4.79 6.62
C LEU A 148 -8.20 -4.98 7.76
N ASN A 149 -7.33 -5.97 7.66
CA ASN A 149 -6.28 -6.23 8.65
C ASN A 149 -5.30 -5.05 8.73
N HIS A 150 -4.83 -4.56 7.59
CA HIS A 150 -3.93 -3.41 7.51
C HIS A 150 -4.55 -2.16 8.16
N PHE A 151 -5.75 -1.75 7.73
CA PHE A 151 -6.39 -0.54 8.27
C PHE A 151 -6.82 -0.69 9.73
N LYS A 152 -7.18 -1.90 10.19
CA LYS A 152 -7.42 -2.16 11.60
C LYS A 152 -6.16 -1.96 12.44
N GLY A 153 -5.00 -2.37 11.95
CA GLY A 153 -3.70 -2.09 12.58
C GLY A 153 -3.44 -0.59 12.70
N THR A 154 -3.58 0.14 11.59
CA THR A 154 -3.39 1.59 11.52
C THR A 154 -4.36 2.37 12.44
N MET A 155 -5.60 1.89 12.56
CA MET A 155 -6.63 2.50 13.40
C MET A 155 -6.60 2.01 14.86
N LEU A 156 -5.48 1.43 15.31
CA LEU A 156 -5.29 0.95 16.69
C LEU A 156 -6.40 -0.01 17.16
N GLY A 157 -6.88 -0.86 16.25
CA GLY A 157 -7.90 -1.87 16.52
C GLY A 157 -9.35 -1.39 16.41
N LEU A 158 -9.60 -0.11 16.08
CA LEU A 158 -10.96 0.37 15.83
C LEU A 158 -11.59 -0.36 14.63
N PRO A 159 -12.93 -0.57 14.63
CA PRO A 159 -13.61 -1.23 13.52
C PRO A 159 -13.46 -0.44 12.22
N VAL A 160 -13.12 -1.17 11.16
CA VAL A 160 -13.06 -0.69 9.78
C VAL A 160 -13.89 -1.61 8.90
N SER A 161 -14.46 -1.08 7.82
CA SER A 161 -15.26 -1.87 6.88
C SER A 161 -15.08 -1.42 5.44
N LEU A 162 -15.43 -2.30 4.50
CA LEU A 162 -15.45 -2.00 3.07
C LEU A 162 -16.86 -1.66 2.64
N ARG A 163 -17.01 -0.59 1.85
CA ARG A 163 -18.30 -0.15 1.32
C ARG A 163 -18.18 0.18 -0.16
N LYS A 164 -19.16 -0.26 -0.95
CA LYS A 164 -19.29 0.19 -2.34
C LYS A 164 -19.51 1.71 -2.40
N THR A 165 -18.86 2.36 -3.34
CA THR A 165 -19.00 3.80 -3.58
C THR A 165 -19.23 4.07 -5.06
N THR A 166 -19.37 5.34 -5.41
CA THR A 166 -19.57 5.78 -6.80
C THR A 166 -18.61 6.91 -7.14
N LEU A 167 -18.34 7.10 -8.44
CA LEU A 167 -17.52 8.22 -8.93
C LEU A 167 -18.02 9.58 -8.41
N PRO A 168 -19.33 9.92 -8.48
CA PRO A 168 -19.84 11.18 -7.94
C PRO A 168 -19.61 11.35 -6.44
N GLU A 169 -19.69 10.26 -5.67
CA GLU A 169 -19.46 10.28 -4.23
C GLU A 169 -17.99 10.56 -3.92
N LEU A 170 -17.05 9.88 -4.57
CA LEU A 170 -15.61 10.12 -4.42
C LEU A 170 -15.19 11.53 -4.84
N ILE A 171 -15.81 12.07 -5.91
CA ILE A 171 -15.57 13.46 -6.33
C ILE A 171 -16.10 14.43 -5.27
N ALA A 172 -17.27 14.16 -4.68
CA ALA A 172 -17.88 15.03 -3.66
C ALA A 172 -17.07 15.09 -2.35
N LEU A 173 -16.26 14.07 -2.06
CA LEU A 173 -15.33 14.08 -0.93
C LEU A 173 -14.18 15.10 -1.09
N GLY A 174 -14.05 15.74 -2.25
CA GLY A 174 -13.10 16.85 -2.47
C GLY A 174 -11.68 16.40 -2.83
N GLU A 175 -11.48 15.11 -3.06
CA GLU A 175 -10.17 14.47 -3.24
C GLU A 175 -9.79 14.23 -4.71
N VAL A 176 -10.54 14.80 -5.66
CA VAL A 176 -10.34 14.54 -7.10
C VAL A 176 -10.45 15.82 -7.93
N ASN A 177 -9.36 16.18 -8.61
CA ASN A 177 -9.36 17.21 -9.65
C ASN A 177 -8.81 16.65 -10.97
N GLN A 178 -9.21 17.24 -12.10
CA GLN A 178 -8.91 16.71 -13.43
C GLN A 178 -7.39 16.66 -13.73
N GLU A 179 -6.64 17.67 -13.29
CA GLU A 179 -5.18 17.72 -13.49
C GLU A 179 -4.48 16.56 -12.77
N ALA A 180 -4.93 16.22 -11.56
CA ALA A 180 -4.42 15.11 -10.79
C ALA A 180 -4.78 13.75 -11.42
N VAL A 181 -5.97 13.62 -12.01
CA VAL A 181 -6.38 12.44 -12.79
C VAL A 181 -5.48 12.24 -14.01
N ASP A 182 -5.14 13.31 -14.73
CA ASP A 182 -4.29 13.21 -15.92
C ASP A 182 -2.84 12.82 -15.56
N ALA A 183 -2.37 13.19 -14.36
CA ALA A 183 -1.01 12.88 -13.90
C ALA A 183 -0.87 11.51 -13.21
N VAL A 184 -1.94 10.94 -12.66
CA VAL A 184 -1.85 9.76 -11.79
C VAL A 184 -1.59 8.47 -12.55
N LEU A 185 -2.15 8.30 -13.76
CA LEU A 185 -2.03 7.05 -14.52
C LEU A 185 -0.59 6.79 -15.03
N PRO A 186 0.10 7.76 -15.65
CA PRO A 186 1.50 7.57 -16.02
C PRO A 186 2.36 7.27 -14.78
N ALA A 187 2.13 7.98 -13.68
CA ALA A 187 2.89 7.84 -12.46
C ALA A 187 2.72 6.46 -11.81
N PHE A 188 1.49 5.94 -11.76
CA PHE A 188 1.22 4.56 -11.38
C PHE A 188 1.89 3.56 -12.33
N GLY A 189 2.04 3.91 -13.60
CA GLY A 189 2.78 3.12 -14.59
C GLY A 189 4.17 2.69 -14.14
N VAL A 190 4.87 3.53 -13.38
CA VAL A 190 6.18 3.19 -12.81
C VAL A 190 6.06 2.13 -11.72
N THR A 191 5.07 2.26 -10.83
CA THR A 191 4.79 1.26 -9.79
C THR A 191 4.33 -0.06 -10.42
N ALA A 192 3.48 0.02 -11.44
CA ALA A 192 3.00 -1.13 -12.21
C ALA A 192 4.13 -1.85 -12.95
N GLU A 193 5.04 -1.12 -13.59
CA GLU A 193 6.24 -1.69 -14.22
C GLU A 193 7.08 -2.46 -13.20
N PHE A 194 7.32 -1.87 -12.03
CA PHE A 194 8.04 -2.54 -10.97
C PHE A 194 7.32 -3.82 -10.52
N MET A 195 6.02 -3.74 -10.23
CA MET A 195 5.24 -4.88 -9.78
C MET A 195 5.27 -6.01 -10.80
N LEU A 196 4.97 -5.71 -12.08
CA LEU A 196 4.97 -6.70 -13.17
C LEU A 196 6.32 -7.41 -13.32
N ASN A 197 7.42 -6.67 -13.19
CA ASN A 197 8.76 -7.23 -13.33
C ASN A 197 9.24 -8.03 -12.10
N ASN A 198 8.60 -7.83 -10.94
CA ASN A 198 9.03 -8.40 -9.66
C ASN A 198 7.95 -9.26 -8.99
N LEU A 199 6.87 -9.63 -9.69
CA LEU A 199 5.75 -10.40 -9.13
C LEU A 199 6.23 -11.63 -8.34
N VAL A 200 7.11 -12.44 -8.91
CA VAL A 200 7.62 -13.66 -8.25
C VAL A 200 8.34 -13.33 -6.93
N ALA A 201 9.24 -12.34 -6.93
CA ALA A 201 9.99 -11.96 -5.74
C ALA A 201 9.08 -11.35 -4.65
N LEU A 202 8.00 -10.67 -5.05
CA LEU A 202 7.01 -10.09 -4.13
C LEU A 202 6.04 -11.14 -3.58
N HIS A 203 5.82 -12.24 -4.30
CA HIS A 203 5.03 -13.39 -3.82
C HIS A 203 5.83 -14.30 -2.91
N ASP A 204 7.09 -14.58 -3.27
CA ASP A 204 8.00 -15.47 -2.53
C ASP A 204 8.87 -14.68 -1.54
N GLY A 205 8.41 -13.50 -1.09
CA GLY A 205 9.04 -12.76 0.01
C GLY A 205 9.25 -13.69 1.22
N PRO A 206 10.27 -13.43 2.07
CA PRO A 206 10.72 -14.40 3.06
C PRO A 206 9.53 -15.00 3.78
N GLU A 207 9.38 -16.33 3.69
CA GLU A 207 8.49 -17.06 4.59
C GLU A 207 8.89 -16.61 5.99
N PHE A 208 8.05 -15.82 6.66
CA PHE A 208 8.13 -15.80 8.10
C PHE A 208 7.86 -17.25 8.48
N ASP A 209 8.91 -17.94 8.93
CA ASP A 209 8.76 -19.22 9.61
C ASP A 209 7.70 -18.99 10.67
N ASP A 210 6.48 -19.50 10.42
CA ASP A 210 5.42 -19.62 11.41
C ASP A 210 5.82 -20.62 12.52
N GLU A 211 7.07 -21.08 12.53
CA GLU A 211 7.75 -21.65 13.70
C GLU A 211 8.05 -20.55 14.74
N LEU A 212 7.02 -19.80 15.17
CA LEU A 212 6.97 -19.35 16.56
C LEU A 212 6.71 -20.60 17.41
N ASP A 213 7.81 -21.30 17.70
CA ASP A 213 8.03 -22.16 18.85
C ASP A 213 6.76 -22.48 19.66
N ASP A 214 6.16 -23.64 19.37
CA ASP A 214 5.38 -24.43 20.33
C ASP A 214 6.29 -24.90 21.50
N GLU A 215 7.03 -23.99 22.13
CA GLU A 215 7.82 -24.27 23.32
C GLU A 215 6.95 -24.01 24.58
N PRO A 216 6.53 -25.06 25.31
CA PRO A 216 5.68 -24.93 26.48
C PRO A 216 6.56 -24.62 27.69
N TRP A 217 7.07 -23.41 27.81
CA TRP A 217 7.76 -22.98 29.02
C TRP A 217 6.97 -21.92 29.76
N MET A 218 6.00 -22.38 30.56
CA MET A 218 5.86 -21.98 31.97
C MET A 218 4.77 -22.82 32.66
N GLN A 219 5.18 -23.95 33.24
CA GLN A 219 4.70 -24.43 34.54
C GLN A 219 5.82 -25.23 35.23
N PRO A 220 6.00 -25.18 36.55
CA PRO A 220 5.39 -24.32 37.58
C PRO A 220 6.30 -23.21 38.11
#